data_AF-A0AAE3GYG7-F1
#
_entry.id   AF-A0AAE3GYG7-F1
#
_cell.length_a   1.000
_cell.length_b   1.000
_cell.length_c   1.000
_cell.angle_alpha   90.00
_cell.angle_beta   90.00
_cell.angle_gamma   90.00
#
_symmetry.space_group_name_H-M   'P 1'
#
loop_
_entity.id
_entity.type
_entity.pdbx_description
1 polymer ?
#
loop_
_entity_poly.entity_id
_entity_poly.type
_entity_poly.pdbx_seq_one_letter_code
_entity_poly.pdbx_strand_id
1 'polypeptide(L)'
;MIELKESLQAHLTQLVRDRDPYLNTAGHFFVQQYIRQQLEEYGEVEIHEFQVRGKTHKNLILNLPANPSPQRRGELDIPASNPCL
;
A
#
# COMPACT_ATOMS: atom_id res chain seq x y z
N MET A 1 17.58 -21.40 -4.76
CA MET A 1 16.75 -20.37 -5.40
C MET A 1 15.32 -20.76 -5.12
N ILE A 2 14.53 -19.89 -4.47
CA ILE A 2 13.08 -20.10 -4.38
C ILE A 2 12.51 -19.69 -5.74
N GLU A 3 11.75 -20.58 -6.36
CA GLU A 3 11.08 -20.29 -7.63
C GLU A 3 10.01 -19.21 -7.43
N LEU A 4 9.82 -18.33 -8.42
CA LEU A 4 8.83 -17.23 -8.33
C LEU A 4 7.44 -17.75 -7.95
N LYS A 5 7.07 -18.93 -8.46
CA LYS A 5 5.80 -19.59 -8.15
C LYS A 5 5.71 -20.00 -6.68
N GLU A 6 6.79 -20.50 -6.10
CA GLU A 6 6.85 -20.92 -4.70
C GLU A 6 6.77 -19.71 -3.76
N SER A 7 7.45 -18.62 -4.09
CA SER A 7 7.37 -17.36 -3.34
C SER A 7 5.95 -16.79 -3.37
N LEU A 8 5.33 -16.74 -4.55
CA LEU A 8 3.95 -16.29 -4.69
C LEU A 8 2.98 -17.18 -3.91
N GLN A 9 3.13 -18.50 -4.01
CA GLN A 9 2.28 -19.45 -3.29
C GLN A 9 2.41 -19.27 -1.78
N ALA A 10 3.65 -19.17 -1.26
CA ALA A 10 3.89 -18.93 0.16
C ALA A 10 3.25 -17.62 0.65
N HIS A 11 3.38 -16.54 -0.14
CA HIS A 11 2.75 -15.25 0.16
C HIS A 11 1.23 -15.35 0.21
N LEU A 12 0.62 -15.98 -0.80
CA LEU A 12 -0.83 -16.17 -0.86
C LEU A 12 -1.35 -17.07 0.28
N THR A 13 -0.61 -18.10 0.69
CA THR A 13 -0.98 -18.94 1.84
C THR A 13 -1.07 -18.15 3.14
N GLN A 14 -0.22 -17.13 3.34
CA GLN A 14 -0.34 -16.26 4.51
C GLN A 14 -1.56 -15.34 4.45
N LEU A 15 -1.95 -14.91 3.24
CA LEU A 15 -3.09 -14.02 3.01
C LEU A 15 -4.45 -14.73 3.02
N VAL A 16 -4.55 -15.95 2.48
CA VAL A 16 -5.80 -16.72 2.36
C VAL A 16 -6.16 -17.33 3.72
N ARG A 17 -6.57 -16.46 4.63
CA ARG A 17 -7.19 -16.80 5.92
C ARG A 17 -8.58 -16.18 5.97
N ASP A 18 -9.39 -16.64 6.91
CA ASP A 18 -10.61 -15.93 7.25
C ASP A 18 -10.24 -14.53 7.77
N ARG A 19 -10.76 -13.50 7.11
CA ARG A 19 -10.35 -12.10 7.25
C ARG A 19 -11.52 -11.21 7.65
N ASP A 20 -12.56 -11.77 8.27
CA ASP A 20 -13.71 -11.00 8.71
C ASP A 20 -13.27 -9.89 9.70
N PRO A 21 -13.37 -8.60 9.32
CA PRO A 21 -12.96 -7.48 10.16
C PRO A 21 -13.86 -7.27 11.38
N TYR A 22 -14.99 -7.99 11.50
CA TYR A 22 -16.01 -7.79 12.51
C TYR A 22 -16.28 -9.02 13.39
N LEU A 23 -16.13 -10.23 12.85
CA LEU A 23 -16.42 -11.47 13.55
C LEU A 23 -15.18 -12.27 13.93
N ASN A 24 -14.09 -12.19 13.16
CA ASN A 24 -12.90 -13.04 13.33
C ASN A 24 -11.61 -12.22 13.28
N THR A 25 -11.45 -11.36 14.29
CA THR A 25 -10.43 -10.29 14.35
C THR A 25 -8.99 -10.80 14.37
N ALA A 26 -8.74 -12.05 14.78
CA ALA A 26 -7.39 -12.63 14.83
C ALA A 26 -6.79 -12.81 13.43
N GLY A 27 -7.57 -13.30 12.47
CA GLY A 27 -7.13 -13.47 11.08
C GLY A 27 -6.93 -12.12 10.39
N HIS A 28 -7.86 -11.18 10.60
CA HIS A 28 -7.76 -9.82 10.10
C HIS A 28 -6.50 -9.10 10.63
N PHE A 29 -6.25 -9.17 11.94
CA PHE A 29 -5.07 -8.57 12.56
C PHE A 29 -3.77 -9.22 12.07
N PHE A 30 -3.72 -10.56 12.01
CA PHE A 30 -2.54 -11.28 11.52
C PHE A 30 -2.17 -10.86 10.10
N VAL A 31 -3.15 -10.84 9.18
CA VAL A 31 -2.91 -10.47 7.79
C VAL A 31 -2.48 -9.00 7.68
N GLN A 32 -3.06 -8.12 8.48
CA GLN A 32 -2.64 -6.72 8.52
C GLN A 32 -1.16 -6.58 8.93
N GLN A 33 -0.72 -7.28 9.97
CA GLN A 33 0.69 -7.24 10.40
C GLN A 33 1.61 -7.90 9.37
N TYR A 34 1.18 -9.01 8.77
CA TYR A 34 1.95 -9.68 7.71
C TYR A 34 2.18 -8.74 6.52
N ILE A 35 1.13 -8.10 5.99
CA ILE A 35 1.24 -7.17 4.87
C ILE A 35 2.15 -6.00 5.24
N ARG A 36 1.96 -5.41 6.43
CA ARG A 36 2.82 -4.31 6.91
C ARG A 36 4.30 -4.72 6.89
N GLN A 37 4.64 -5.86 7.48
CA GLN A 37 6.03 -6.35 7.53
C GLN A 37 6.60 -6.60 6.13
N GLN A 38 5.81 -7.16 5.21
CA GLN A 38 6.24 -7.37 3.83
C GLN A 38 6.45 -6.07 3.07
N LEU A 39 5.63 -5.04 3.31
CA LEU A 39 5.79 -3.73 2.68
C LEU A 39 6.98 -2.94 3.25
N GLU A 40 7.27 -3.08 4.54
CA GLU A 40 8.42 -2.44 5.22
C GLU A 40 9.77 -2.85 4.62
N GLU A 41 9.85 -4.02 3.96
CA GLU A 41 11.05 -4.44 3.23
C GLU A 41 11.38 -3.56 2.02
N TYR A 42 10.39 -2.83 1.48
CA TYR A 42 10.53 -2.05 0.24
C TYR A 42 10.47 -0.53 0.44
N GLY A 43 10.07 -0.06 1.63
CA GLY A 43 9.93 1.36 1.90
C GLY A 43 9.27 1.64 3.25
N GLU A 44 8.98 2.92 3.50
CA GLU A 44 8.32 3.33 4.73
C GLU A 44 6.82 3.05 4.65
N VAL A 45 6.26 2.41 5.67
CA VAL A 45 4.83 2.09 5.73
C VAL A 45 4.13 2.99 6.74
N GLU A 46 3.18 3.78 6.24
CA GLU A 46 2.29 4.60 7.07
C GLU A 46 0.94 3.90 7.29
N ILE A 47 0.40 4.04 8.50
CA ILE A 47 -0.93 3.56 8.83
C ILE A 47 -1.88 4.75 8.89
N HIS A 48 -2.83 4.80 7.96
CA HIS A 48 -3.88 5.79 7.95
C HIS A 48 -5.16 5.22 8.57
N GLU A 49 -5.54 5.74 9.75
CA GLU A 49 -6.74 5.31 10.47
C GLU A 49 -7.95 6.21 10.17
N PHE A 50 -9.11 5.60 9.95
CA PHE A 50 -10.35 6.32 9.70
C PHE A 50 -11.55 5.56 10.27
N GLN A 51 -12.66 6.27 10.52
CA GLN A 51 -13.88 5.66 11.07
C GLN A 51 -14.99 5.60 10.04
N VAL A 52 -15.64 4.45 9.92
CA VAL A 52 -16.86 4.25 9.12
C VAL A 52 -17.89 3.54 9.97
N ARG A 53 -19.08 4.15 10.13
CA ARG A 53 -20.20 3.58 10.91
C ARG A 53 -19.79 3.17 12.34
N GLY A 54 -18.96 3.97 12.99
CA GLY A 54 -18.49 3.73 14.37
C GLY A 54 -17.44 2.63 14.51
N LYS A 55 -16.86 2.15 13.40
CA LYS A 55 -15.78 1.16 13.39
C LYS A 55 -14.51 1.78 12.83
N THR A 56 -13.38 1.48 13.47
CA THR A 56 -12.06 1.96 13.03
C THR A 56 -11.49 1.03 11.98
N HIS A 57 -11.11 1.61 10.84
CA HIS A 57 -10.45 0.96 9.73
C HIS A 57 -9.04 1.53 9.56
N LYS A 58 -8.15 0.72 8.99
CA LYS A 58 -6.73 1.07 8.82
C LYS A 58 -6.31 0.78 7.39
N ASN A 59 -5.88 1.81 6.68
CA ASN A 59 -5.19 1.65 5.39
C ASN A 59 -3.69 1.58 5.65
N LEU A 60 -3.00 0.71 4.91
CA LEU A 60 -1.54 0.67 4.86
C LEU A 60 -1.09 1.40 3.60
N ILE A 61 -0.22 2.38 3.75
CA ILE A 61 0.32 3.20 2.66
C ILE A 61 1.82 2.93 2.60
N LEU A 62 2.30 2.41 1.47
CA LEU A 62 3.74 2.21 1.24
C LEU A 62 4.30 3.43 0.51
N ASN A 63 5.18 4.15 1.18
CA ASN A 63 5.97 5.24 0.63
C ASN A 63 7.26 4.68 0.06
N LEU A 64 7.33 4.61 -1.28
CA LEU A 64 8.53 4.18 -1.98
C LEU A 64 9.54 5.34 -2.03
N PRO A 65 10.84 5.07 -1.79
CA PRO A 65 11.87 6.10 -1.93
C PRO A 65 11.86 6.62 -3.38
N ALA A 66 11.86 7.95 -3.53
CA ALA A 66 11.95 8.56 -4.84
C ALA A 66 13.24 8.10 -5.52
N ASN A 67 13.12 7.54 -6.73
CA ASN A 67 14.28 7.21 -7.53
C ASN A 67 14.98 8.54 -7.89
N PRO A 68 16.24 8.78 -7.50
CA PRO A 68 16.92 10.06 -7.75
C PRO A 68 17.28 10.26 -9.24
N SER A 69 16.83 9.38 -10.14
CA SER A 69 17.03 9.59 -11.57
C SER A 69 16.24 10.83 -12.01
N PRO A 70 16.92 11.85 -12.59
CA PRO A 70 16.26 13.04 -13.09
C PRO A 70 15.65 12.72 -14.45
N GLN A 71 14.63 11.85 -14.48
CA GLN A 71 13.81 11.68 -15.66
C GLN A 71 12.76 12.77 -15.61
N ARG A 72 13.15 13.88 -16.26
CA ARG A 72 12.35 15.03 -16.67
C ARG A 72 10.86 14.77 -16.44
N ARG A 73 10.32 15.31 -15.35
CA ARG A 73 8.91 15.71 -15.36
C ARG A 73 8.81 16.59 -16.59
N GLY A 74 8.12 16.11 -17.62
CA GLY A 74 7.76 16.93 -18.77
C GLY A 74 7.10 18.17 -18.18
N GLU A 75 7.83 19.26 -18.18
CA GLU A 75 7.30 20.59 -18.01
C GLU A 75 6.24 20.68 -19.10
N LEU A 76 4.98 20.55 -18.69
CA LEU A 76 3.90 20.96 -19.55
C LEU A 76 4.04 22.48 -19.58
N ASP A 77 4.83 22.97 -20.53
CA ASP A 77 4.87 24.36 -20.94
C ASP A 77 3.44 24.73 -21.34
N ILE A 78 2.62 25.12 -20.36
CA ILE A 78 1.39 25.85 -20.61
C ILE A 78 1.90 27.28 -20.84
N PRO A 79 1.96 27.78 -22.10
CA PRO A 79 2.26 29.19 -22.29
C PRO A 79 1.18 29.98 -21.57
N ALA A 80 1.61 30.82 -20.65
CA ALA A 80 0.78 31.87 -20.07
C ALA A 80 0.40 32.84 -21.19
N SER A 81 -0.66 32.53 -21.93
CA SER A 81 -1.31 33.44 -22.86
C SER A 81 -2.81 33.15 -22.90
N ASN A 82 -3.54 33.77 -21.98
CA ASN A 82 -4.53 34.77 -22.39
C ASN A 82 -5.10 35.49 -21.16
N PRO A 83 -4.98 36.83 -21.08
CA PRO A 83 -5.87 37.59 -20.22
C PRO A 83 -7.27 37.53 -20.83
N CYS A 84 -8.25 37.13 -20.03
CA CYS A 84 -9.65 37.19 -20.41
C CYS A 84 -10.02 38.63 -20.83
N LEU A 85 -10.60 38.78 -22.02
CA LEU A 85 -11.45 39.90 -22.43
C LEU A 85 -12.89 39.43 -22.43
#